data_AF-A0A0M2DVH0-F1
#
_entry.id   AF-A0A0M2DVH0-F1
#
_cell.length_a   1.000
_cell.length_b   1.000
_cell.length_c   1.000
_cell.angle_alpha   90.00
_cell.angle_beta   90.00
_cell.angle_gamma   90.00
#
_symmetry.space_group_name_H-M   'P 1'
#
loop_
_entity.id
_entity.type
_entity.pdbx_description
1 polymer ?
#
loop_
_entity_poly.entity_id
_entity_poly.type
_entity_poly.pdbx_seq_one_letter_code
_entity_poly.pdbx_strand_id
1 'polypeptide(L)' 'MLHKNITEQIGRYVVTPLTQPSTSGQFLAAVSIRRGAYDRVIRFVPQFSNESLASSYALTEGRNMVLNHSLN' A
#
# COMPACT_ATOMS: atom_id res chain seq x y z
N MET A 1 13.97 -10.56 -8.63
CA MET A 1 12.62 -11.12 -8.79
C MET A 1 11.63 -9.98 -8.56
N LEU A 2 10.81 -9.65 -9.56
CA LEU A 2 9.74 -8.66 -9.40
C LEU A 2 8.66 -9.29 -8.50
N HIS A 3 8.56 -8.87 -7.24
CA HIS A 3 7.41 -9.27 -6.43
C HIS A 3 6.19 -8.56 -7.00
N LYS A 4 5.25 -9.35 -7.52
CA LYS A 4 4.02 -8.81 -8.10
C LYS A 4 3.23 -8.14 -6.98
N ASN A 5 3.15 -6.81 -7.00
CA ASN A 5 2.26 -6.06 -6.13
C ASN A 5 0.81 -6.45 -6.47
N ILE A 6 0.21 -7.31 -5.63
CA ILE A 6 -1.16 -7.77 -5.82
C ILE A 6 -2.09 -6.63 -5.41
N THR A 7 -2.82 -6.10 -6.38
CA THR A 7 -3.89 -5.13 -6.14
C THR A 7 -5.14 -5.86 -5.66
N GLU A 8 -5.85 -5.27 -4.72
CA GLU A 8 -7.08 -5.82 -4.14
C GLU A 8 -8.28 -4.90 -4.40
N GLN A 9 -9.42 -5.49 -4.76
CA GLN A 9 -10.67 -4.77 -4.95
C GLN A 9 -11.54 -4.93 -3.69
N ILE A 10 -11.92 -3.82 -3.06
CA ILE A 10 -12.79 -3.79 -1.88
C ILE A 10 -13.97 -2.88 -2.17
N GLY A 11 -15.10 -3.47 -2.54
CA GLY A 11 -16.28 -2.72 -2.98
C GLY A 11 -15.95 -1.80 -4.17
N ARG A 12 -16.04 -0.48 -3.96
CA ARG A 12 -15.75 0.55 -4.97
C ARG A 12 -14.30 1.02 -4.98
N TYR A 13 -13.47 0.49 -4.09
CA TYR A 13 -12.07 0.87 -3.93
C TYR A 13 -11.15 -0.16 -4.56
N VAL A 14 -10.12 0.33 -5.24
CA VAL A 14 -8.98 -0.45 -5.69
C VAL A 14 -7.82 -0.09 -4.77
N VAL A 15 -7.25 -1.06 -4.06
CA VAL A 15 -6.14 -0.90 -3.12
C VAL A 15 -4.89 -1.50 -3.77
N THR A 16 -3.92 -0.65 -4.10
CA THR A 16 -2.66 -1.05 -4.74
C THR A 16 -1.50 -0.75 -3.80
N PRO A 17 -0.77 -1.78 -3.32
CA PRO A 17 0.42 -1.55 -2.51
C PRO A 17 1.54 -0.98 -3.39
N LEU A 18 2.27 -0.03 -2.84
CA LEU A 18 3.41 0.64 -3.44
C LEU A 18 4.61 0.45 -2.52
N THR A 19 5.75 0.08 -3.10
CA THR A 19 7.00 -0.13 -2.39
C THR A 19 8.07 0.77 -2.98
N GLN A 20 8.88 1.38 -2.13
CA GLN A 20 10.01 2.21 -2.58
C GLN A 20 11.28 1.82 -1.81
N PRO A 21 12.38 1.49 -2.48
CA PRO A 21 13.65 1.28 -1.80
C PRO A 21 14.16 2.59 -1.18
N SER A 22 14.68 2.49 0.03
CA SER A 22 15.35 3.54 0.79
C SER A 22 16.87 3.51 0.53
N THR A 23 17.53 4.65 0.75
CA THR A 23 19.00 4.75 0.71
C THR A 23 19.69 3.85 1.74
N SER A 24 18.98 3.42 2.79
CA SER A 24 19.46 2.50 3.83
C SER A 24 19.38 1.01 3.44
N GLY A 25 18.91 0.68 2.23
CA GLY A 25 18.67 -0.71 1.81
C GLY A 25 17.36 -1.32 2.32
N GLN A 26 16.58 -0.55 3.08
CA GLN A 26 15.24 -0.91 3.52
C GLN A 26 14.18 -0.54 2.46
N PHE A 27 12.94 -0.96 2.67
CA PHE A 27 11.80 -0.66 1.82
C PHE A 27 10.77 0.17 2.59
N LEU A 28 10.35 1.28 2.00
CA LEU A 28 9.23 2.09 2.45
C LEU A 28 7.93 1.53 1.87
N ALA A 29 6.89 1.51 2.70
CA ALA A 29 5.56 1.11 2.30
C ALA A 29 4.68 2.34 2.01
N ALA A 30 3.89 2.26 0.95
CA ALA A 30 2.80 3.19 0.66
C ALA A 30 1.64 2.42 0.03
N VAL A 31 0.45 3.01 0.00
CA VAL A 31 -0.71 2.42 -0.68
C VAL A 31 -1.40 3.47 -1.52
N SER A 32 -1.76 3.12 -2.75
CA SER A 32 -2.74 3.88 -3.54
C SER A 32 -4.12 3.30 -3.30
N ILE A 33 -5.07 4.14 -2.90
CA ILE A 33 -6.47 3.79 -2.76
C ILE A 33 -7.25 4.60 -3.78
N ARG A 34 -7.67 3.94 -4.85
CA ARG A 34 -8.43 4.55 -5.94
C ARG A 34 -9.92 4.36 -5.76
N ARG A 35 -10.69 5.42 -5.99
CA ARG A 35 -12.15 5.38 -6.15
C ARG A 35 -12.56 6.18 -7.37
N GLY A 36 -12.94 5.49 -8.44
CA GLY A 36 -13.20 6.12 -9.74
C GLY A 36 -11.91 6.62 -10.37
N ALA A 37 -11.85 7.92 -10.70
CA ALA A 37 -10.73 8.54 -11.41
C ALA A 37 -9.60 9.07 -10.50
N TYR A 38 -9.80 9.08 -9.19
CA TYR A 38 -8.86 9.68 -8.24
C TYR A 38 -8.25 8.63 -7.30
N ASP A 39 -6.96 8.81 -7.06
CA ASP A 39 -6.14 7.99 -6.18
C ASP A 39 -5.75 8.80 -4.95
N ARG A 40 -5.89 8.21 -3.77
CA ARG A 40 -5.29 8.72 -2.54
C ARG A 40 -4.06 7.88 -2.21
N VAL A 41 -2.89 8.50 -2.18
CA VAL A 41 -1.65 7.82 -1.82
C VAL A 41 -1.33 8.10 -0.35
N ILE A 42 -1.27 7.05 0.46
CA ILE A 42 -0.85 7.12 1.86
C ILE A 42 0.54 6.51 1.97
N ARG A 43 1.49 7.24 2.59
CA ARG A 43 2.83 6.76 2.89
C ARG A 43 2.93 6.38 4.35
N PHE A 44 3.56 5.26 4.64
CA PHE A 44 3.72 4.76 5.99
C PHE A 44 5.11 5.09 6.54
N VAL A 45 5.20 5.23 7.87
CA VAL A 45 6.46 5.50 8.58
C VAL A 45 7.35 4.26 8.72
N PRO A 46 6.82 3.04 9.00
CA PRO A 46 7.66 1.85 9.14
C PRO A 46 8.46 1.53 7.87
N GLN A 47 9.69 1.04 8.09
CA GLN A 47 10.57 0.54 7.04
C GLN A 47 10.75 -0.98 7.18
N PHE A 48 10.93 -1.67 6.07
CA PHE A 48 10.98 -3.13 6.03
C PHE A 48 12.29 -3.61 5.42
N SER A 49 12.79 -4.77 5.87
CA SER A 49 14.01 -5.38 5.35
C SER A 49 13.84 -6.01 3.97
N ASN A 50 12.60 -6.21 3.52
CA ASN A 50 12.30 -6.71 2.19
C ASN A 50 11.02 -6.09 1.61
N GLU A 51 10.95 -6.09 0.28
CA GLU A 51 9.84 -5.51 -0.48
C GLU A 51 8.50 -6.19 -0.18
N SER A 52 8.50 -7.52 -0.03
CA SER A 52 7.28 -8.31 0.19
C SER A 52 6.59 -7.98 1.52
N LEU A 53 7.37 -7.72 2.57
CA LEU A 53 6.86 -7.26 3.87
C LEU A 53 6.25 -5.86 3.74
N ALA A 54 6.93 -4.93 3.05
CA ALA A 54 6.40 -3.59 2.81
C ALA A 54 5.08 -3.64 2.01
N SER A 55 5.01 -4.47 0.97
CA SER A 55 3.81 -4.66 0.14
C SER A 55 2.66 -5.28 0.93
N SER A 56 2.93 -6.34 1.71
CA SER A 56 1.93 -7.00 2.55
C SER A 56 1.38 -6.07 3.63
N TYR A 57 2.26 -5.28 4.25
CA TYR A 57 1.89 -4.26 5.22
C TYR A 57 1.00 -3.18 4.58
N ALA A 58 1.42 -2.60 3.45
CA ALA A 58 0.66 -1.59 2.73
C ALA A 58 -0.75 -2.07 2.34
N LEU A 59 -0.88 -3.32 1.88
CA LEU A 59 -2.15 -3.90 1.52
C LEU A 59 -3.06 -4.09 2.74
N THR A 60 -2.50 -4.60 3.85
CA THR A 60 -3.24 -4.81 5.10
C THR A 60 -3.77 -3.50 5.66
N GLU A 61 -2.92 -2.48 5.74
CA GLU A 61 -3.30 -1.15 6.21
C GLU A 61 -4.30 -0.48 5.26
N GLY A 62 -4.07 -0.54 3.94
CA GLY A 62 -4.99 -0.01 2.94
C GLY A 62 -6.38 -0.65 3.01
N ARG A 63 -6.45 -1.97 3.20
CA ARG A 63 -7.70 -2.70 3.44
C ARG A 63 -8.40 -2.18 4.70
N ASN A 64 -7.67 -2.08 5.81
CA ASN A 64 -8.23 -1.59 7.07
C ASN A 64 -8.77 -0.16 6.96
N MET A 65 -8.08 0.73 6.24
CA MET A 65 -8.55 2.10 6.02
C MET A 65 -9.86 2.15 5.24
N VAL A 66 -10.00 1.32 4.20
CA VAL A 66 -11.24 1.24 3.42
C VAL A 66 -12.38 0.68 4.26
N LEU A 67 -12.14 -0.41 4.99
CA LEU A 67 -13.17 -1.08 5.80
C LEU A 67 -13.64 -0.23 6.99
N ASN A 68 -12.73 0.56 7.58
CA ASN A 68 -13.04 1.41 8.73
C ASN A 68 -13.47 2.84 8.33
N HIS A 69 -13.59 3.13 7.03
CA HIS A 69 -13.87 4.47 6.49
C HIS A 69 -12.87 5.56 6.95
N SER A 70 -11.62 5.19 7.23
CA SER A 70 -10.58 6.08 7.78
C SER A 70 -9.90 6.95 6.71
N LEU A 71 -10.53 7.18 5.57
CA LEU A 71 -10.00 7.95 4.44
C LEU A 71 -10.31 9.45 4.60
N ASN A 72 -9.88 10.07 5.71
CA ASN A 72 -10.09 11.50 5.98
C ASN A 72 -9.13 12.36 5.14
#